data_AF-A0A2V7US52-F1
#
_entry.id   AF-A0A2V7US52-F1
#
_cell.length_a   1.000
_cell.length_b   1.000
_cell.length_c   1.000
_cell.angle_alpha   90.00
_cell.angle_beta   90.00
_cell.angle_gamma   90.00
#
_symmetry.space_group_name_H-M   'P 1'
#
loop_
_entity.id
_entity.type
_entity.pdbx_description
1 polymer ?
#
loop_
_entity_poly.entity_id
_entity_poly.type
_entity_poly.pdbx_seq_one_letter_code
_entity_poly.pdbx_strand_id
1 'polypeptide(L)'
;MEGGDLTRCVVCAGERFYSQRDFNQRLGCLVAGIGAALSPFTYGISLLICLAVDLGLYFLLKQVTVCYRCGAIYRSVPKNPDHGPFDLHVAEAEMQESRYLRRGNP
;
A
#
# COMPACT_ATOMS: atom_id res chain seq x y z
N MET A 1 -28.71 -4.55 5.56
CA MET A 1 -27.72 -4.03 4.59
C MET A 1 -26.37 -4.51 5.09
N GLU A 2 -26.06 -5.76 4.78
CA GLU A 2 -24.85 -6.45 5.23
C GLU A 2 -23.62 -5.81 4.61
N GLY A 3 -22.55 -5.68 5.39
CA GLY A 3 -21.32 -5.00 5.00
C GLY A 3 -20.83 -5.52 3.67
N GLY A 4 -20.64 -4.62 2.71
CA GLY A 4 -20.08 -4.92 1.41
C GLY A 4 -18.62 -5.31 1.56
N ASP A 5 -18.38 -6.56 1.94
CA ASP A 5 -17.08 -7.18 1.81
C ASP A 5 -16.71 -7.14 0.33
N LEU A 6 -15.54 -6.59 0.03
CA LEU A 6 -15.04 -6.47 -1.32
C LEU A 6 -14.56 -7.85 -1.79
N THR A 7 -15.49 -8.79 -1.96
CA THR A 7 -15.18 -10.19 -2.31
C THR A 7 -14.66 -10.29 -3.73
N ARG A 8 -14.98 -9.31 -4.59
CA ARG A 8 -14.62 -9.33 -6.00
C ARG A 8 -14.18 -7.97 -6.52
N CYS A 9 -13.12 -7.96 -7.30
CA CYS A 9 -12.53 -6.74 -7.86
C CYS A 9 -13.40 -6.24 -9.01
N VAL A 10 -13.79 -4.96 -9.01
CA VAL A 10 -14.62 -4.37 -10.08
C VAL A 10 -13.88 -4.24 -11.41
N VAL A 11 -12.54 -4.27 -11.39
CA VAL A 11 -11.70 -4.10 -12.58
C VAL A 11 -11.41 -5.44 -13.27
N CYS A 12 -11.09 -6.49 -12.49
CA CYS A 12 -10.61 -7.75 -13.04
C CYS A 12 -11.35 -9.00 -12.53
N ALA A 13 -12.43 -8.80 -11.75
CA ALA A 13 -13.24 -9.87 -11.17
C ALA A 13 -12.49 -10.86 -10.26
N GLY A 14 -11.28 -10.50 -9.79
CA GLY A 14 -10.46 -11.33 -8.91
C GLY A 14 -10.89 -11.24 -7.44
N GLU A 15 -10.60 -12.28 -6.67
CA GLU A 15 -11.06 -12.46 -5.29
C GLU A 15 -9.93 -12.34 -4.25
N ARG A 16 -8.67 -12.27 -4.71
CA ARG A 16 -7.51 -12.10 -3.83
C ARG A 16 -7.17 -10.62 -3.65
N PHE A 17 -7.13 -10.20 -2.40
CA PHE A 17 -6.74 -8.86 -1.97
C PHE A 17 -5.75 -8.92 -0.82
N TYR A 18 -4.88 -7.91 -0.73
CA TYR A 18 -4.02 -7.69 0.42
C TYR A 18 -4.23 -6.30 1.01
N SER A 19 -4.00 -6.19 2.31
CA SER A 19 -4.03 -4.92 3.01
C SER A 19 -2.62 -4.34 3.08
N GLN A 20 -2.44 -3.11 2.62
CA GLN A 20 -1.19 -2.36 2.72
C GLN A 20 -1.48 -0.98 3.32
N ARG A 21 -0.53 -0.41 4.07
CA ARG A 21 -0.64 1.02 4.45
C ARG A 21 -0.36 1.87 3.20
N ASP A 22 -1.22 2.84 2.91
CA ASP A 22 -1.02 3.79 1.80
C ASP A 22 0.14 4.72 2.15
N PHE A 23 1.38 4.23 2.00
CA PHE A 23 2.57 5.06 2.19
C PHE A 23 2.72 5.99 1.01
N ASN A 24 2.26 7.23 1.18
CA ASN A 24 2.48 8.25 0.17
C ASN A 24 3.96 8.64 0.16
N GLN A 25 4.71 7.99 -0.74
CA GLN A 25 6.15 8.21 -0.94
C GLN A 25 6.48 9.69 -1.14
N ARG A 26 5.58 10.47 -1.76
CA ARG A 26 5.78 11.92 -1.97
C ARG A 26 5.80 12.69 -0.65
N LEU A 27 4.92 12.34 0.29
CA LEU A 27 4.87 12.97 1.61
C LEU A 27 6.13 12.69 2.42
N GLY A 28 6.58 11.42 2.47
CA GLY A 28 7.83 11.06 3.14
C GLY A 28 9.05 11.74 2.51
N CYS A 29 9.14 11.77 1.17
CA CYS A 29 10.22 12.49 0.48
C CYS A 29 10.21 14.00 0.75
N LEU A 30 9.02 14.62 0.85
CA LEU A 30 8.90 16.05 1.13
C LEU A 30 9.34 16.39 2.56
N VAL A 31 8.93 15.59 3.55
CA VAL A 31 9.36 15.77 4.95
C VAL A 31 10.87 15.54 5.10
N ALA A 32 11.40 14.47 4.50
CA ALA A 32 12.84 14.19 4.51
C ALA A 32 13.66 15.30 3.82
N GLY A 33 13.17 15.82 2.69
CA GLY A 33 13.82 16.91 1.97
C GLY A 33 13.88 18.21 2.78
N ILE A 34 12.78 18.58 3.45
CA ILE A 34 12.75 19.74 4.35
C ILE A 34 13.72 19.54 5.53
N GLY A 35 13.74 18.36 6.13
CA GLY A 35 14.63 18.02 7.24
C GLY A 35 16.11 18.14 6.87
N ALA A 36 16.48 17.63 5.70
CA ALA A 36 17.83 17.71 5.17
C ALA A 36 18.25 19.16 4.88
N ALA A 37 17.37 19.98 4.29
CA ALA A 37 17.66 21.38 4.01
C ALA A 37 17.86 22.22 5.29
N LEU A 38 17.13 21.90 6.36
CA LEU A 38 17.21 22.58 7.67
C LEU A 38 18.32 22.03 8.59
N SER A 39 18.88 20.87 8.28
CA SER A 39 19.92 20.18 9.05
C SER A 39 21.18 21.03 9.33
N PRO A 40 21.80 21.70 8.33
CA PRO A 40 23.03 22.47 8.57
C PRO A 40 22.83 23.68 9.48
N PHE A 41 21.60 24.21 9.59
CA PHE A 41 21.28 25.37 10.43
C PHE A 41 20.99 25.02 11.89
N THR A 42 20.70 23.76 12.20
CA THR A 42 20.20 23.33 13.52
C THR A 42 21.07 22.26 14.20
N TYR A 43 22.28 22.01 13.70
CA TYR A 43 23.20 21.00 14.24
C TYR A 43 22.56 19.60 14.35
N GLY A 44 21.61 19.26 13.46
CA GLY A 44 20.99 17.94 13.39
C GLY A 44 19.72 17.73 14.23
N ILE A 45 19.27 18.70 15.05
CA ILE A 45 18.00 18.58 15.79
C ILE A 45 16.80 18.49 14.83
N SER A 46 16.85 19.14 13.67
CA SER A 46 15.80 19.05 12.66
C SER A 46 15.52 17.61 12.19
N LEU A 47 16.52 16.72 12.24
CA LEU A 47 16.35 15.32 11.85
C LEU A 47 15.47 14.55 12.83
N LEU A 48 15.59 14.82 14.14
CA LEU A 48 14.72 14.21 15.15
C LEU A 48 13.27 14.67 14.99
N ILE A 49 13.07 15.95 14.68
CA ILE A 49 11.73 16.51 14.43
C ILE A 49 11.14 15.91 13.16
N CYS A 50 11.90 15.85 12.07
CA CYS A 50 11.45 15.20 10.84
C CYS A 50 11.11 13.74 11.06
N LEU A 51 11.95 12.98 11.77
CA LEU A 51 11.66 11.59 12.12
C LEU A 51 10.35 11.45 12.91
N ALA A 52 10.10 12.33 13.88
CA ALA A 52 8.86 12.33 14.65
C ALA A 52 7.64 12.66 13.77
N VAL A 53 7.78 13.60 12.83
CA VAL A 53 6.72 13.94 11.87
C VAL A 53 6.46 12.79 10.91
N ASP A 54 7.50 12.14 10.37
CA ASP A 54 7.39 10.97 9.50
C ASP A 54 6.68 9.81 10.20
N LEU A 55 7.04 9.55 11.47
CA LEU A 55 6.36 8.56 12.31
C LEU A 55 4.89 8.94 12.57
N GLY A 56 4.61 10.19 12.90
CA GLY A 56 3.24 10.67 13.10
C GLY A 56 2.38 10.51 11.84
N LEU A 57 2.92 10.85 10.68
CA LEU A 57 2.31 10.57 9.38
C LEU A 57 2.06 9.07 9.22
N TYR A 58 3.06 8.23 9.45
CA TYR A 58 2.93 6.78 9.30
C TYR A 58 1.77 6.20 10.13
N PHE A 59 1.53 6.72 11.33
CA PHE A 59 0.39 6.34 12.15
C PHE A 59 -0.95 6.85 11.60
N LEU A 60 -0.97 8.05 11.03
CA LEU A 60 -2.17 8.67 10.45
C LEU A 60 -2.57 8.06 9.10
N LEU A 61 -1.62 7.46 8.39
CA LEU A 61 -1.83 6.82 7.10
C LEU A 61 -2.86 5.68 7.20
N LYS A 62 -3.93 5.81 6.43
CA LYS A 62 -5.01 4.82 6.36
C LYS A 62 -4.54 3.56 5.65
N GLN A 63 -5.04 2.41 6.11
CA GLN A 63 -4.89 1.15 5.40
C GLN A 63 -5.73 1.16 4.12
N VAL A 64 -5.18 0.61 3.05
CA VAL A 64 -5.84 0.44 1.76
C VAL A 64 -5.78 -1.03 1.35
N THR A 65 -6.80 -1.46 0.62
CA THR A 65 -6.90 -2.83 0.11
C THR A 65 -6.55 -2.82 -1.36
N VAL A 66 -5.63 -3.69 -1.77
CA VAL A 66 -5.13 -3.75 -3.15
C VAL A 66 -5.39 -5.14 -3.73
N CYS A 67 -5.86 -5.19 -4.96
CA CYS A 67 -6.07 -6.45 -5.67
C CYS A 67 -4.73 -7.03 -6.16
N TYR A 68 -4.45 -8.31 -5.90
CA TYR A 68 -3.22 -8.98 -6.35
C TYR A 68 -3.07 -9.03 -7.87
N ARG A 69 -4.19 -9.15 -8.60
CA ARG A 69 -4.18 -9.41 -10.03
C ARG A 69 -3.99 -8.16 -10.89
N CYS A 70 -4.75 -7.10 -10.61
CA CYS A 70 -4.72 -5.85 -11.40
C CYS A 70 -4.07 -4.67 -10.68
N GLY A 71 -3.79 -4.77 -9.39
CA GLY A 71 -3.25 -3.65 -8.60
C GLY A 71 -4.26 -2.53 -8.33
N ALA A 72 -5.56 -2.75 -8.53
CA ALA A 72 -6.59 -1.77 -8.18
C ALA A 72 -6.56 -1.47 -6.67
N ILE A 73 -6.49 -0.18 -6.33
CA ILE A 73 -6.39 0.31 -4.95
C ILE A 73 -7.78 0.77 -4.49
N TYR A 74 -8.30 0.12 -3.46
CA TYR A 74 -9.57 0.47 -2.84
C TYR A 74 -9.30 1.19 -1.52
N ARG A 75 -9.61 2.49 -1.51
CA ARG A 75 -9.57 3.35 -0.33
C ARG A 75 -10.94 3.26 0.37
N SER A 76 -10.97 3.39 1.70
CA SER A 76 -12.20 3.42 2.52
C SER A 76 -13.07 2.14 2.54
N VAL A 77 -12.53 0.98 2.21
CA VAL A 77 -13.22 -0.30 2.41
C VAL A 77 -13.13 -0.69 3.89
N PRO A 78 -14.21 -1.19 4.53
CA PRO A 78 -14.13 -1.72 5.89
C PRO A 78 -13.02 -2.78 5.97
N LYS A 79 -12.24 -2.71 7.04
CA LYS A 79 -11.13 -3.63 7.30
C LYS A 79 -11.70 -5.04 7.46
N ASN A 80 -11.66 -5.83 6.41
CA ASN A 80 -11.99 -7.24 6.52
C ASN A 80 -10.80 -7.97 7.16
N PRO A 81 -10.95 -8.59 8.36
CA PRO A 81 -9.87 -9.30 9.04
C PRO A 81 -9.29 -10.47 8.24
N ASP A 82 -9.98 -10.96 7.22
CA ASP A 82 -9.50 -12.00 6.29
C ASP A 82 -8.42 -11.49 5.32
N HIS A 83 -8.32 -10.18 5.08
CA HIS A 83 -7.28 -9.62 4.21
C HIS A 83 -5.97 -9.46 4.96
N GLY A 84 -5.16 -10.52 4.91
CA GLY A 84 -3.81 -10.56 5.46
C GLY A 84 -2.83 -9.54 4.86
N PRO A 85 -1.61 -9.44 5.44
CA PRO A 85 -0.53 -8.66 4.86
C PRO A 85 -0.17 -9.18 3.46
N PHE A 86 0.55 -8.35 2.70
CA PHE A 86 1.06 -8.75 1.40
C PHE A 86 1.92 -10.02 1.52
N ASP A 87 1.59 -11.02 0.71
CA ASP A 87 2.29 -12.29 0.60
C ASP A 87 2.89 -12.40 -0.81
N LEU A 88 4.22 -12.53 -0.86
CA LEU A 88 4.96 -12.62 -2.10
C LEU A 88 4.61 -13.88 -2.89
N HIS A 89 4.36 -15.02 -2.23
CA HIS A 89 4.02 -16.27 -2.90
C HIS A 89 2.68 -16.17 -3.64
N VAL A 90 1.71 -15.47 -3.04
CA VAL A 90 0.40 -15.23 -3.66
C VAL A 90 0.54 -14.30 -4.87
N ALA A 91 1.35 -13.25 -4.74
CA ALA A 91 1.62 -12.32 -5.85
C ALA A 91 2.32 -13.03 -7.02
N GLU A 92 3.32 -13.86 -6.74
CA GLU A 92 4.03 -14.65 -7.75
C GLU A 92 3.10 -15.66 -8.43
N ALA A 93 2.25 -16.36 -7.68
CA ALA A 93 1.29 -17.31 -8.24
C ALA A 93 0.30 -16.64 -9.21
N GLU A 94 -0.28 -15.49 -8.84
CA GLU A 94 -1.17 -14.71 -9.72
C GLU A 94 -0.42 -14.19 -10.97
N MET A 95 0.85 -13.79 -10.79
CA MET A 95 1.70 -13.37 -11.90
C MET A 95 2.04 -14.53 -12.84
N GLN A 96 2.30 -15.73 -12.32
CA GLN A 96 2.53 -16.93 -13.12
C GLN A 96 1.28 -17.34 -13.89
N GLU A 97 0.11 -17.33 -13.25
CA GLU A 97 -1.16 -17.66 -13.90
C GLU A 97 -1.47 -16.68 -15.03
N SER A 98 -1.32 -15.37 -14.80
CA SER A 98 -1.51 -14.37 -15.85
C SER A 98 -0.50 -14.51 -16.99
N ARG A 99 0.74 -14.93 -16.71
CA ARG A 99 1.75 -15.25 -17.73
C ARG A 99 1.43 -16.53 -18.50
N TYR A 100 0.89 -17.56 -17.85
CA TYR A 100 0.43 -18.78 -18.50
C TYR A 100 -0.72 -18.46 -19.47
N LEU A 101 -1.75 -17.77 -18.99
CA LEU A 101 -2.89 -17.33 -19.80
C LEU A 101 -2.47 -16.44 -20.98
N ARG A 102 -1.49 -15.55 -20.80
CA ARG A 102 -0.94 -14.72 -21.88
C ARG A 102 -0.05 -15.47 -22.88
N ARG A 103 0.64 -16.54 -22.45
CA ARG A 103 1.59 -17.28 -23.28
C ARG A 103 0.91 -18.19 -24.31
N GLY A 104 -0.40 -18.39 -24.18
CA GLY A 104 -1.15 -19.22 -25.11
C GLY A 104 -1.51 -20.53 -24.44
N ASN A 105 -2.80 -20.63 -24.19
CA ASN A 105 -3.54 -21.87 -24.30
C ASN A 105 -3.11 -22.62 -25.58
N PRO A 106 -2.59 -23.85 -25.50
CA PRO A 106 -2.45 -24.69 -26.69
C PRO A 106 -3.81 -24.94 -27.36
#